data_AF-R7SVA7-F1
#
_entry.id   AF-R7SVA7-F1
#
_cell.length_a   1.000
_cell.length_b   1.000
_cell.length_c   1.000
_cell.angle_alpha   90.00
_cell.angle_beta   90.00
_cell.angle_gamma   90.00
#
_symmetry.space_group_name_H-M   'P 1'
#
loop_
_entity.id
_entity.type
_entity.pdbx_description
1 polymer ?
#
loop_
_entity_poly.entity_id
_entity_poly.type
_entity_poly.pdbx_seq_one_letter_code
_entity_poly.pdbx_strand_id
1 'polypeptide(L)'
;MATGQIDYFSPHLSNLHSLRCFRGTKVDIRTLRALASLTELEELYVHRFDTTDEPPVSFSGFPRLRVLIIAEHPSSNLVYDAFA
;
A
#
# COMPACT_ATOMS: atom_id res chain seq x y z
N MET A 1 19.92 10.65 2.80
CA MET A 1 18.95 11.73 2.46
C MET A 1 17.57 11.12 2.54
N ALA A 2 16.76 11.52 3.52
CA ALA A 2 15.41 10.99 3.72
C ALA A 2 14.49 11.54 2.60
N THR A 3 14.45 10.86 1.46
CA THR A 3 13.47 11.11 0.41
C THR A 3 12.08 10.99 1.02
N GLY A 4 11.20 11.96 0.76
CA GLY A 4 9.86 12.10 1.35
C GLY A 4 8.96 10.88 1.17
N GLN A 5 9.22 9.84 1.94
CA GLN A 5 8.40 8.66 2.04
C GLN A 5 7.16 9.02 2.85
N ILE A 6 6.00 8.74 2.24
CA ILE A 6 4.69 8.91 2.89
C ILE A 6 4.53 7.98 4.10
N ASP A 7 5.46 7.04 4.27
CA ASP A 7 5.52 6.07 5.36
C ASP A 7 5.63 6.73 6.75
N TYR A 8 6.14 7.97 6.84
CA TYR A 8 6.09 8.74 8.09
C TYR A 8 4.64 8.99 8.56
N PHE A 9 3.71 9.08 7.62
CA PHE A 9 2.31 9.37 7.87
C PHE A 9 1.42 8.13 7.89
N SER A 10 1.94 6.92 7.64
CA SER A 10 1.12 5.69 7.57
C SER A 10 0.11 5.55 8.70
N PRO A 11 0.47 5.80 9.99
CA PRO A 11 -0.48 5.66 11.10
C PRO A 11 -1.70 6.59 10.99
N HIS A 12 -1.57 7.70 10.26
CA HIS A 12 -2.60 8.72 10.10
C HIS A 12 -3.37 8.60 8.78
N LEU A 13 -2.86 7.82 7.81
CA LEU A 13 -3.54 7.63 6.52
C LEU A 13 -4.87 6.90 6.66
N SER A 14 -5.01 6.05 7.68
CA SER A 14 -6.25 5.36 8.02
C SER A 14 -7.41 6.30 8.37
N ASN A 15 -7.13 7.56 8.73
CA ASN A 15 -8.14 8.56 9.02
C ASN A 15 -8.76 9.18 7.75
N LEU A 16 -8.19 8.92 6.57
CA LEU A 16 -8.68 9.43 5.29
C LEU A 16 -9.81 8.54 4.75
N HIS A 17 -10.88 8.35 5.53
CA HIS A 17 -11.94 7.38 5.25
C HIS A 17 -12.65 7.56 3.89
N SER A 18 -12.61 8.75 3.32
CA SER A 18 -13.19 9.05 1.99
C SER A 18 -12.17 9.02 0.86
N LEU A 19 -10.94 8.57 1.11
CA LEU A 19 -9.90 8.47 0.09
C LEU A 19 -10.26 7.36 -0.91
N ARG A 20 -10.42 7.75 -2.18
CA ARG A 20 -10.74 6.82 -3.28
C ARG A 20 -9.53 6.49 -4.14
N CYS A 21 -8.56 7.40 -4.21
CA CYS A 21 -7.36 7.24 -5.03
C CYS A 21 -6.13 7.54 -4.17
N PHE A 22 -5.18 6.60 -4.17
CA PHE A 22 -3.88 6.77 -3.54
C PHE A 22 -2.77 6.60 -4.58
N ARG A 23 -1.84 7.56 -4.62
CA ARG A 23 -0.65 7.51 -5.47
C ARG A 23 0.59 7.79 -4.64
N GLY A 24 1.44 6.78 -4.48
CA GLY A 24 2.70 6.83 -3.76
C GLY A 24 3.90 6.59 -4.67
N THR A 25 4.99 7.32 -4.45
CA THR A 25 6.26 7.08 -5.19
C THR A 25 7.05 5.94 -4.57
N LYS A 26 7.19 5.94 -3.24
CA LYS A 26 7.78 4.84 -2.48
C LYS A 26 6.90 4.60 -1.27
N VAL A 27 6.43 3.37 -1.10
CA VAL A 27 5.64 2.96 0.08
C VAL A 27 6.16 1.65 0.64
N ASP A 28 6.05 1.49 1.94
CA ASP A 28 6.30 0.23 2.62
C ASP A 28 4.99 -0.55 2.91
N ILE A 29 5.18 -1.76 3.44
CA ILE A 29 4.08 -2.64 3.86
C ILE A 29 3.19 -2.04 4.96
N ARG A 30 3.72 -1.15 5.82
CA ARG A 30 2.96 -0.51 6.90
C ARG A 30 2.00 0.52 6.33
N THR A 31 2.42 1.26 5.31
CA THR A 31 1.55 2.14 4.53
C THR A 31 0.41 1.36 3.89
N LEU A 32 0.68 0.23 3.23
CA LEU A 32 -0.40 -0.60 2.66
C LEU A 32 -1.35 -1.12 3.73
N ARG A 33 -0.85 -1.53 4.90
CA ARG A 33 -1.69 -1.98 6.02
C ARG A 33 -2.62 -0.87 6.52
N ALA A 34 -2.12 0.36 6.59
CA ALA A 34 -2.95 1.51 6.94
C ALA A 34 -4.03 1.77 5.87
N LEU A 35 -3.65 1.71 4.59
CA LEU A 35 -4.58 1.89 3.47
C LEU A 35 -5.62 0.77 3.36
N ALA A 36 -5.31 -0.46 3.81
CA ALA A 36 -6.24 -1.59 3.79
C ALA A 36 -7.46 -1.38 4.70
N SER A 37 -7.43 -0.39 5.61
CA SER A 37 -8.60 0.02 6.38
C SER A 37 -9.54 0.97 5.60
N LEU A 38 -9.08 1.51 4.47
CA LEU A 38 -9.82 2.46 3.65
C LEU A 38 -10.71 1.71 2.65
N THR A 39 -11.89 1.29 3.12
CA THR A 39 -12.84 0.46 2.36
C THR A 39 -13.38 1.13 1.09
N GLU A 40 -13.27 2.46 1.00
CA GLU A 40 -13.70 3.25 -0.15
C GLU A 40 -12.59 3.43 -1.20
N LEU A 41 -11.39 2.89 -0.96
CA LEU A 41 -10.27 2.99 -1.91
C LEU A 41 -10.57 2.18 -3.18
N GLU A 42 -10.51 2.86 -4.32
CA GLU A 42 -10.80 2.30 -5.64
C GLU A 42 -9.51 2.15 -6.47
N GLU A 43 -8.55 3.04 -6.28
CA GLU A 43 -7.32 3.10 -7.07
C GLU A 43 -6.08 3.20 -6.17
N LEU A 44 -5.17 2.26 -6.34
CA LEU A 44 -3.88 2.20 -5.64
C LEU A 44 -2.75 2.15 -6.67
N TYR A 45 -2.01 3.26 -6.78
CA TYR A 45 -0.81 3.37 -7.60
C TYR A 45 0.42 3.50 -6.72
N VAL A 46 1.36 2.57 -6.89
CA VAL A 46 2.63 2.55 -6.18
C VAL A 46 3.74 2.39 -7.19
N HIS A 47 4.65 3.37 -7.27
CA HIS A 47 5.81 3.23 -8.16
C HIS A 47 6.82 2.23 -7.59
N ARG A 48 7.28 2.43 -6.36
CA ARG A 48 8.17 1.50 -5.67
C ARG A 48 7.54 0.99 -4.38
N PHE A 49 7.41 -0.33 -4.29
CA PHE A 49 6.98 -1.02 -3.10
C PHE A 49 8.19 -1.60 -2.38
N ASP A 50 8.31 -1.37 -1.07
CA ASP A 50 9.40 -1.84 -0.23
C ASP A 50 8.84 -2.80 0.82
N THR A 51 9.14 -4.10 0.68
CA THR A 51 8.80 -5.07 1.73
C THR A 51 9.97 -5.14 2.68
N THR A 52 9.81 -4.52 3.85
CA THR A 52 10.61 -4.85 5.03
C THR A 52 10.31 -6.31 5.43
N ASP A 53 11.13 -6.95 6.29
CA ASP A 53 10.90 -8.29 6.88
C ASP A 53 9.64 -8.31 7.80
N GLU A 54 8.50 -7.94 7.25
CA GLU A 54 7.19 -7.92 7.87
C GLU A 54 6.25 -8.86 7.11
N PRO A 55 5.26 -9.44 7.79
CA PRO A 55 4.31 -10.36 7.16
C PRO A 55 3.53 -9.66 6.04
N PRO A 56 3.17 -10.41 4.98
CA PRO A 56 2.51 -9.86 3.80
C PRO A 56 1.15 -9.26 4.15
N VAL A 57 0.69 -8.31 3.33
CA VAL A 57 -0.63 -7.69 3.45
C VAL A 57 -1.55 -8.35 2.45
N SER A 58 -2.73 -8.82 2.86
CA SER A 58 -3.71 -9.31 1.89
C SER A 58 -4.43 -8.14 1.24
N PHE A 59 -4.53 -8.14 -0.10
CA PHE A 59 -5.35 -7.18 -0.83
C PHE A 59 -6.87 -7.41 -0.65
N SER A 60 -7.28 -8.48 0.04
CA SER A 60 -8.69 -8.70 0.42
C SER A 60 -9.28 -7.57 1.28
N GLY A 61 -8.43 -6.78 1.96
CA GLY A 61 -8.84 -5.60 2.73
C GLY A 61 -9.35 -4.42 1.90
N PHE A 62 -9.21 -4.45 0.56
CA PHE A 62 -9.67 -3.36 -0.31
C PHE A 62 -10.89 -3.77 -1.14
N PRO A 63 -12.11 -3.81 -0.54
CA PRO A 63 -13.29 -4.39 -1.18
C PRO A 63 -13.76 -3.64 -2.44
N ARG A 64 -13.35 -2.38 -2.62
CA ARG A 64 -13.70 -1.55 -3.78
C ARG A 64 -12.56 -1.31 -4.76
N LEU A 65 -11.39 -1.91 -4.51
CA LEU A 65 -10.22 -1.72 -5.36
C LEU A 65 -10.48 -2.30 -6.74
N ARG A 66 -10.33 -1.45 -7.75
CA ARG A 66 -10.49 -1.81 -9.16
C ARG A 66 -9.22 -1.61 -9.98
N VAL A 67 -8.33 -0.72 -9.51
CA VAL A 67 -7.05 -0.44 -10.14
C VAL A 67 -5.95 -0.63 -9.11
N LEU A 68 -5.06 -1.58 -9.40
CA LEU A 68 -3.84 -1.81 -8.65
C LEU A 68 -2.66 -1.78 -9.60
N ILE A 69 -1.75 -0.83 -9.41
CA ILE A 69 -0.54 -0.70 -10.20
C ILE A 69 0.65 -0.64 -9.24
N ILE A 70 1.55 -1.62 -9.36
CA ILE A 70 2.83 -1.67 -8.67
C ILE A 70 3.92 -1.83 -9.72
N ALA A 71 4.79 -0.81 -9.89
CA ALA A 71 5.78 -0.80 -10.97
C ALA A 71 7.09 -1.52 -10.58
N GLU A 72 7.64 -1.18 -9.42
CA GLU A 72 8.81 -1.80 -8.84
C GLU A 72 8.41 -2.46 -7.51
N HIS A 73 8.67 -3.75 -7.38
CA HIS A 73 8.52 -4.48 -6.12
C HIS A 73 9.73 -5.38 -5.91
N PRO A 74 10.08 -5.73 -4.66
CA PRO A 74 11.15 -6.68 -4.39
C PRO A 74 10.76 -8.07 -4.93
N SER A 75 11.76 -8.85 -5.31
CA SER A 75 11.60 -10.23 -5.79
C SER A 75 11.22 -11.23 -4.68
N SER A 76 10.67 -10.76 -3.56
CA SER A 76 10.36 -11.57 -2.38
C SER A 76 9.02 -12.30 -2.53
N ASN A 77 8.94 -13.53 -2.03
CA ASN A 77 7.69 -14.31 -1.97
C ASN A 77 6.57 -13.57 -1.21
N LEU A 78 6.94 -12.74 -0.23
CA LEU A 78 5.99 -11.92 0.55
C LEU A 78 5.12 -11.02 -0.34
N VAL A 79 5.67 -10.53 -1.45
CA VAL A 79 4.90 -9.70 -2.40
C VAL A 79 3.83 -10.54 -3.09
N TYR A 80 4.15 -11.77 -3.49
CA TYR A 80 3.21 -12.63 -4.21
C TYR A 80 2.10 -13.16 -3.29
N ASP A 81 2.43 -13.47 -2.03
CA ASP A 81 1.47 -13.88 -1.01
C ASP A 81 0.46 -12.76 -0.68
N ALA A 82 0.80 -11.50 -0.94
CA ALA A 82 -0.12 -10.38 -0.76
C ALA A 82 -1.34 -10.45 -1.70
N PHE A 83 -1.18 -11.10 -2.86
CA PHE A 83 -2.20 -11.25 -3.89
C PHE A 83 -2.93 -12.60 -3.86
N ALA A 84 -2.50 -13.53 -3.00
CA ALA A 84 -3.14 -14.83 -2.79
C ALA A 84 -4.41 -14.68 -1.92
#